data_AF-A0A0J5W942-F1
#
_entry.id   AF-A0A0J5W942-F1
#
_cell.length_a   1.000
_cell.length_b   1.000
_cell.length_c   1.000
_cell.angle_alpha   90.00
_cell.angle_beta   90.00
_cell.angle_gamma   90.00
#
_symmetry.space_group_name_H-M   'P 1'
#
loop_
_entity.id
_entity.type
_entity.pdbx_description
1 polymer ?
#
loop_
_entity_poly.entity_id
_entity_poly.type
_entity_poly.pdbx_seq_one_letter_code
_entity_poly.pdbx_strand_id
1 'polypeptide(L)'
;MMFVKSGKTEDDERYVLYDLRSGHPVFTQPYRYLSAEYDFRWRSFGLPWDKYAVIVAQRPDKKTGVIDLSGKTVVPFQYDRIEVLGEWGHMRATKNDKDTTVMALQADKAAAVRDAISRAIRTGPAPIPDERSPFMGHFAPVSYLDTTALNDAVAKKRLARPVAPMMLLNGDTAIMDFSMITSKQAPAYDFLEYYCQRDTGFDVLMPGAETPDKACADPQSPMLKFRRTTHDDWHCDGCERRGLPVQWRRLDARAVGQ
;
A
#
# COMPACT_ATOMS: atom_id res chain seq x y z
N MET A 1 4.80 -1.53 25.52
CA MET A 1 5.79 -2.16 24.61
C MET A 1 6.12 -3.54 25.17
N MET A 2 6.40 -4.47 24.27
CA MET A 2 7.10 -5.75 24.47
C MET A 2 6.25 -6.98 24.80
N PHE A 3 6.42 -8.00 23.95
CA PHE A 3 5.84 -9.33 24.02
C PHE A 3 6.81 -10.22 24.81
N VAL A 4 6.34 -10.96 25.82
CA VAL A 4 7.21 -11.91 26.56
C VAL A 4 6.54 -13.29 26.76
N LYS A 5 7.23 -14.26 26.15
CA LYS A 5 7.51 -15.69 26.41
C LYS A 5 6.81 -16.52 27.52
N SER A 6 6.33 -17.68 27.03
CA SER A 6 6.19 -19.07 27.53
C SER A 6 5.62 -19.41 28.92
N GLY A 7 4.55 -20.22 28.91
CA GLY A 7 4.33 -21.27 29.91
C GLY A 7 4.53 -22.64 29.25
N LYS A 8 5.48 -23.45 29.73
CA LYS A 8 5.61 -24.86 29.32
C LYS A 8 4.46 -25.65 29.95
N THR A 9 3.59 -26.24 29.14
CA THR A 9 2.89 -27.48 29.54
C THR A 9 3.47 -28.61 28.71
N GLU A 10 3.78 -29.73 29.36
CA GLU A 10 4.67 -30.84 28.96
C GLU A 10 4.58 -31.42 27.53
N ASP A 11 3.63 -31.01 26.68
CA ASP A 11 3.45 -31.64 25.36
C ASP A 11 3.06 -30.72 24.19
N ASP A 12 2.96 -29.39 24.35
CA ASP A 12 2.78 -28.49 23.20
C ASP A 12 3.15 -27.06 23.60
N GLU A 13 4.06 -26.42 22.84
CA GLU A 13 4.46 -25.02 23.03
C GLU A 13 3.30 -24.08 22.68
N ARG A 14 2.33 -23.96 23.59
CA ARG A 14 1.24 -22.99 23.51
C ARG A 14 1.72 -21.66 24.05
N TYR A 15 1.49 -20.60 23.30
CA TYR A 15 1.84 -19.25 23.70
C TYR A 15 0.54 -18.52 24.06
N VAL A 16 0.61 -17.62 25.05
CA VAL A 16 -0.50 -16.73 25.43
C VAL A 16 0.01 -15.31 25.27
N LEU A 17 -0.70 -14.46 24.54
CA LEU A 17 -0.38 -13.05 24.42
C LEU A 17 -0.98 -12.33 25.63
N TYR A 18 -0.20 -11.53 26.35
CA TYR A 18 -0.66 -10.75 27.51
C TYR A 18 -0.63 -9.26 27.21
N ASP A 19 -1.65 -8.54 27.66
CA ASP A 19 -1.60 -7.09 27.80
C ASP A 19 -0.85 -6.75 29.08
N LEU A 20 0.30 -6.09 28.94
CA LEU A 20 1.16 -5.73 30.08
C LEU A 20 0.56 -4.65 30.99
N ARG A 21 -0.45 -3.89 30.54
CA ARG A 21 -1.11 -2.89 31.38
C ARG A 21 -2.09 -3.54 32.35
N SER A 22 -2.87 -4.49 31.85
CA SER A 22 -3.89 -5.19 32.64
C SER A 22 -3.39 -6.50 33.27
N GLY A 23 -2.30 -7.07 32.74
CA GLY A 23 -1.82 -8.40 33.12
C GLY A 23 -2.69 -9.53 32.59
N HIS A 24 -3.71 -9.24 31.78
CA HIS A 24 -4.65 -10.24 31.27
C HIS A 24 -4.23 -10.78 29.91
N PRO A 25 -4.52 -12.06 29.61
CA PRO A 25 -4.42 -12.59 28.26
C PRO A 25 -5.23 -11.76 27.28
N VAL A 26 -4.61 -11.36 26.16
CA VAL A 26 -5.29 -10.74 25.01
C VAL A 26 -6.24 -11.74 24.36
N PHE A 27 -5.89 -13.03 24.38
CA PHE A 27 -6.71 -14.10 23.83
C PHE A 27 -6.85 -15.25 24.83
N THR A 28 -8.03 -15.86 24.86
CA THR A 28 -8.36 -17.01 25.73
C THR A 28 -8.28 -18.37 25.00
N GLN A 29 -8.10 -18.36 23.68
CA GLN A 29 -8.02 -19.56 22.84
C GLN A 29 -6.60 -20.17 22.87
N PRO A 30 -6.47 -21.50 22.80
CA PRO A 30 -5.18 -22.21 22.87
C PRO A 30 -4.47 -22.21 21.51
N TYR A 31 -4.08 -21.04 21.02
CA TYR A 31 -3.30 -20.91 19.80
C TYR A 31 -1.80 -21.06 20.07
N ARG A 32 -1.07 -21.64 19.11
CA ARG A 32 0.37 -21.41 18.96
C ARG A 32 0.54 -20.14 18.13
N TYR A 33 1.03 -19.06 18.73
CA TYR A 33 1.34 -17.85 17.98
C TYR A 33 2.63 -18.03 17.18
N LEU A 34 2.58 -17.66 15.91
CA LEU A 34 3.71 -17.76 14.99
C LEU A 34 4.35 -16.39 14.80
N SER A 35 3.56 -15.36 14.51
CA SER A 35 4.06 -14.00 14.30
C SER A 35 2.98 -12.94 14.52
N ALA A 36 3.42 -11.69 14.76
CA ALA A 36 2.58 -10.51 14.77
C ALA A 36 2.97 -9.63 13.58
N GLU A 37 1.98 -9.29 12.76
CA GLU A 37 2.18 -8.70 11.44
C GLU A 37 1.52 -7.33 11.38
N TYR A 38 2.28 -6.36 10.88
CA TYR A 38 1.84 -4.98 10.73
C TYR A 38 2.71 -4.27 9.70
N ASP A 39 2.11 -3.48 8.83
CA ASP A 39 2.84 -2.65 7.89
C ASP A 39 3.30 -1.36 8.58
N PHE A 40 4.61 -1.25 8.84
CA PHE A 40 5.18 -0.11 9.55
C PHE A 40 4.92 1.24 8.84
N ARG A 41 4.68 1.22 7.52
CA ARG A 41 4.39 2.42 6.73
C ARG A 41 3.09 3.09 7.16
N TRP A 42 2.14 2.33 7.71
CA TRP A 42 0.88 2.89 8.24
C TRP A 42 1.11 3.90 9.37
N ARG A 43 2.20 3.76 10.15
CA ARG A 43 2.55 4.73 11.20
C ARG A 43 2.86 6.11 10.61
N SER A 44 3.48 6.17 9.44
CA SER A 44 3.78 7.42 8.73
C SER A 44 2.51 8.16 8.29
N PHE A 45 1.39 7.46 8.17
CA PHE A 45 0.06 8.01 7.86
C PHE A 45 -0.80 8.27 9.11
N GLY A 46 -0.21 8.21 10.32
CA GLY A 46 -0.91 8.44 11.58
C GLY A 46 -1.90 7.33 11.96
N LEU A 47 -1.77 6.14 11.38
CA LEU A 47 -2.65 5.01 11.69
C LEU A 47 -2.15 4.27 12.95
N PRO A 48 -3.04 4.00 13.93
CA PRO A 48 -2.68 3.29 15.16
C PRO A 48 -2.40 1.81 14.90
N TRP A 49 -1.22 1.33 15.30
CA TRP A 49 -0.76 0.01 14.89
C TRP A 49 -1.67 -1.14 15.35
N ASP A 50 -2.21 -1.04 16.56
CA ASP A 50 -3.06 -2.02 17.22
C ASP A 50 -4.40 -2.24 16.48
N LYS A 51 -4.89 -1.22 15.77
CA LYS A 51 -6.11 -1.36 14.96
C LYS A 51 -5.88 -2.23 13.72
N TYR A 52 -4.67 -2.25 13.18
CA TYR A 52 -4.37 -2.89 11.91
C TYR A 52 -3.44 -4.10 12.01
N ALA A 53 -2.81 -4.32 13.16
CA ALA A 53 -2.02 -5.49 13.42
C ALA A 53 -2.89 -6.76 13.40
N VAL A 54 -2.29 -7.83 12.89
CA VAL A 54 -2.87 -9.17 12.85
C VAL A 54 -1.86 -10.18 13.38
N ILE A 55 -2.34 -11.32 13.84
CA ILE A 55 -1.55 -12.38 14.41
C ILE A 55 -1.71 -13.62 13.56
N VAL A 56 -0.59 -14.16 13.07
CA VAL A 56 -0.56 -15.50 12.47
C VAL A 56 -0.51 -16.51 13.60
N ALA A 57 -1.48 -17.41 13.61
CA ALA A 57 -1.70 -18.36 14.68
C ALA A 57 -1.97 -19.75 14.13
N GLN A 58 -1.59 -20.77 14.88
CA GLN A 58 -1.82 -22.17 14.56
C GLN A 58 -2.65 -22.83 15.66
N ARG A 59 -3.60 -23.68 15.27
CA ARG A 59 -4.41 -24.50 16.17
C ARG A 59 -3.71 -25.83 16.51
N PRO A 60 -4.17 -26.57 17.53
CA PRO A 60 -3.61 -27.89 17.88
C PRO A 60 -3.63 -28.90 16.73
N ASP A 61 -4.61 -28.80 15.81
CA ASP A 61 -4.69 -29.59 14.57
C ASP A 61 -3.66 -29.21 13.49
N LYS A 62 -2.71 -28.34 13.85
CA LYS A 62 -1.64 -27.78 13.02
C LYS A 62 -2.13 -26.93 11.84
N LYS A 63 -3.42 -26.56 11.79
CA LYS A 63 -3.92 -25.60 10.80
C LYS A 63 -3.62 -24.17 11.22
N THR A 64 -3.14 -23.38 10.27
CA THR A 64 -2.74 -21.99 10.41
C THR A 64 -3.84 -21.06 9.89
N GLY A 65 -4.05 -19.97 10.60
CA GLY A 65 -4.99 -18.90 10.26
C GLY A 65 -4.47 -17.54 10.75
N VAL A 66 -5.28 -16.51 10.56
CA VAL A 66 -4.95 -15.15 10.98
C VAL A 66 -6.09 -14.60 11.84
N ILE A 67 -5.75 -14.02 12.97
CA ILE A 67 -6.69 -13.34 13.87
C ILE A 67 -6.29 -11.87 14.03
N ASP A 68 -7.24 -11.00 14.33
CA ASP A 68 -6.92 -9.63 14.75
C ASP A 68 -6.67 -9.55 16.27
N LEU A 69 -6.27 -8.37 16.77
CA LEU A 69 -6.02 -8.16 18.20
C LEU A 69 -7.27 -8.28 19.10
N SER A 70 -8.48 -8.37 18.53
CA SER A 70 -9.70 -8.67 19.29
C SER A 70 -9.99 -10.18 19.38
N GLY A 71 -9.22 -11.00 18.66
CA GLY A 71 -9.36 -12.46 18.60
C GLY A 71 -10.30 -12.92 17.50
N LYS A 72 -10.83 -12.01 16.69
CA LYS A 72 -11.68 -12.33 15.55
C LYS A 72 -10.82 -12.97 14.46
N THR A 73 -11.29 -14.10 13.95
CA THR A 73 -10.68 -14.76 12.78
C THR A 73 -10.85 -13.90 11.54
N VAL A 74 -9.73 -13.53 10.91
CA VAL A 74 -9.67 -12.79 9.65
C VAL A 74 -9.43 -13.73 8.48
N VAL A 75 -8.48 -14.65 8.64
CA VAL A 75 -8.23 -15.75 7.70
C VAL A 75 -8.52 -17.07 8.43
N PRO A 76 -9.43 -17.92 7.91
CA PRO A 76 -9.77 -19.18 8.56
C PRO A 76 -8.58 -20.11 8.77
N PHE A 77 -8.60 -20.87 9.87
CA PHE A 77 -7.61 -21.88 10.21
C PHE A 77 -7.79 -23.13 9.33
N GLN A 78 -7.35 -23.05 8.07
CA GLN A 78 -7.50 -24.13 7.09
C GLN A 78 -6.26 -24.36 6.24
N TYR A 79 -5.20 -23.60 6.50
CA TYR A 79 -3.96 -23.60 5.73
C TYR A 79 -2.90 -24.38 6.50
N ASP A 80 -1.99 -25.00 5.77
CA ASP A 80 -0.85 -25.69 6.38
C ASP A 80 0.19 -24.66 6.85
N ARG A 81 0.35 -23.58 6.08
CA ARG A 81 1.27 -22.48 6.37
C ARG A 81 0.73 -21.16 5.87
N ILE A 82 1.04 -20.07 6.58
CA ILE A 82 0.83 -18.70 6.13
C ILE A 82 2.15 -17.95 6.32
N GLU A 83 2.65 -17.34 5.25
CA GLU A 83 3.86 -16.52 5.21
C GLU A 83 3.47 -15.10 4.78
N VAL A 84 4.07 -14.10 5.42
CA VAL A 84 3.84 -12.71 5.05
C VAL A 84 4.70 -12.36 3.84
N LEU A 85 4.04 -11.95 2.75
CA LEU A 85 4.74 -11.44 1.57
C LEU A 85 5.11 -9.96 1.69
N GLY A 86 4.68 -9.32 2.78
CA GLY A 86 4.72 -7.88 2.91
C GLY A 86 3.70 -7.24 1.99
N GLU A 87 3.37 -6.00 2.32
CA GLU A 87 2.49 -5.10 1.58
C GLU A 87 0.98 -5.31 1.76
N TRP A 88 0.32 -4.26 2.27
CA TRP A 88 -1.12 -4.02 2.18
C TRP A 88 -2.03 -5.10 2.77
N GLY A 89 -1.48 -5.98 3.60
CA GLY A 89 -2.21 -7.09 4.21
C GLY A 89 -2.28 -8.34 3.36
N HIS A 90 -1.53 -8.43 2.26
CA HIS A 90 -1.40 -9.66 1.50
C HIS A 90 -0.48 -10.67 2.22
N MET A 91 -0.91 -11.92 2.24
CA MET A 91 -0.13 -13.04 2.77
C MET A 91 -0.19 -14.21 1.80
N ARG A 92 0.91 -14.97 1.71
CA ARG A 92 0.93 -16.26 1.02
C ARG A 92 0.39 -17.31 1.97
N ALA A 93 -0.58 -18.09 1.53
CA ALA A 93 -1.10 -19.21 2.28
C ALA A 93 -0.93 -20.49 1.46
N THR A 94 -0.41 -21.54 2.08
CA THR A 94 -0.23 -22.86 1.46
C THR A 94 -1.29 -23.81 2.00
N LYS A 95 -2.02 -24.49 1.09
CA LYS A 95 -2.99 -25.54 1.44
C LYS A 95 -2.79 -26.73 0.51
N ASN A 96 -2.46 -27.90 1.06
CA ASN A 96 -2.18 -29.12 0.30
C ASN A 96 -1.15 -28.89 -0.82
N ASP A 97 0.01 -28.33 -0.46
CA ASP A 97 1.13 -27.99 -1.36
C ASP A 97 0.80 -26.98 -2.48
N LYS A 98 -0.33 -26.28 -2.37
CA LYS A 98 -0.73 -25.22 -3.30
C LYS A 98 -0.72 -23.87 -2.60
N ASP A 99 0.00 -22.93 -3.19
CA ASP A 99 0.03 -21.54 -2.73
C ASP A 99 -1.14 -20.74 -3.27
N THR A 100 -1.68 -19.86 -2.42
CA THR A 100 -2.67 -18.85 -2.77
C THR A 100 -2.38 -17.57 -2.00
N THR A 101 -2.87 -16.44 -2.49
CA THR A 101 -2.81 -15.17 -1.76
C THR A 101 -4.08 -14.97 -0.95
N VAL A 102 -3.93 -14.66 0.33
CA VAL A 102 -5.03 -14.28 1.22
C VAL A 102 -4.86 -12.84 1.68
N MET A 103 -5.98 -12.18 1.98
CA MET A 103 -6.02 -10.83 2.52
C MET A 103 -6.25 -10.89 4.03
N ALA A 104 -5.26 -10.47 4.80
CA ALA A 104 -5.34 -10.35 6.26
C ALA A 104 -5.82 -8.96 6.72
N LEU A 105 -5.94 -8.00 5.80
CA LEU A 105 -6.54 -6.70 6.08
C LEU A 105 -8.02 -6.69 5.68
N GLN A 106 -8.91 -6.60 6.67
CA GLN A 106 -10.36 -6.54 6.43
C GLN A 106 -10.73 -5.32 5.55
N ALA A 107 -11.80 -5.43 4.77
CA ALA A 107 -12.16 -4.44 3.75
C ALA A 107 -12.40 -3.03 4.31
N ASP A 108 -13.01 -2.92 5.49
CA ASP A 108 -13.22 -1.67 6.21
C ASP A 108 -11.89 -1.04 6.66
N LYS A 109 -10.97 -1.85 7.16
CA LYS A 109 -9.62 -1.41 7.53
C LYS A 109 -8.82 -0.99 6.30
N ALA A 110 -8.92 -1.74 5.20
CA ALA A 110 -8.30 -1.40 3.93
C ALA A 110 -8.85 -0.05 3.42
N ALA A 111 -10.16 0.18 3.45
CA ALA A 111 -10.75 1.46 3.09
C ALA A 111 -10.23 2.62 3.98
N ALA A 112 -10.13 2.41 5.30
CA ALA A 112 -9.58 3.40 6.22
C ALA A 112 -8.10 3.74 5.94
N VAL A 113 -7.31 2.73 5.58
CA VAL A 113 -5.90 2.91 5.16
C VAL A 113 -5.83 3.75 3.89
N ARG A 114 -6.65 3.41 2.87
CA ARG A 114 -6.72 4.15 1.60
C ARG A 114 -7.08 5.62 1.81
N ASP A 115 -8.07 5.88 2.66
CA ASP A 115 -8.49 7.23 2.99
C ASP A 115 -7.41 8.01 3.75
N ALA A 116 -6.69 7.36 4.67
CA ALA A 116 -5.59 7.99 5.39
C ALA A 116 -4.43 8.37 4.47
N ILE A 117 -4.07 7.48 3.54
CA ILE A 117 -3.03 7.75 2.52
C ILE A 117 -3.47 8.86 1.58
N SER A 118 -4.70 8.79 1.06
CA SER A 118 -5.28 9.83 0.20
C SER A 118 -5.20 11.20 0.86
N ARG A 119 -5.57 11.31 2.15
CA ARG A 119 -5.43 12.55 2.91
C ARG A 119 -3.97 12.96 3.07
N ALA A 120 -3.09 12.04 3.47
CA ALA A 120 -1.68 12.34 3.71
C ALA A 120 -0.97 12.88 2.46
N ILE A 121 -1.22 12.30 1.29
CA ILE A 121 -0.69 12.78 0.00
C ILE A 121 -1.23 14.16 -0.35
N ARG A 122 -2.48 14.49 0.03
CA ARG A 122 -3.11 15.75 -0.36
C ARG A 122 -2.73 16.92 0.53
N THR A 123 -2.61 16.66 1.83
CA THR A 123 -2.43 17.70 2.84
C THR A 123 -1.00 17.74 3.38
N GLY A 124 -0.22 16.69 3.14
CA GLY A 124 1.17 16.62 3.57
C GLY A 124 2.06 17.59 2.81
N PRO A 125 3.18 18.03 3.41
CA PRO A 125 4.19 18.79 2.68
C PRO A 125 4.78 17.92 1.57
N ALA A 126 5.08 18.55 0.44
CA ALA A 126 5.78 17.86 -0.63
C ALA A 126 7.21 17.51 -0.19
N PRO A 127 7.69 16.28 -0.46
CA PRO A 127 9.07 15.93 -0.26
C PRO A 127 9.97 16.80 -1.15
N ILE A 128 11.11 17.23 -0.59
CA ILE A 128 12.04 18.13 -1.26
C ILE A 128 12.98 17.29 -2.14
N PRO A 129 13.13 17.58 -3.44
CA PRO A 129 14.11 16.92 -4.29
C PRO A 129 15.54 17.10 -3.81
N ASP A 130 16.34 16.07 -4.00
CA ASP A 130 17.79 16.09 -3.85
C ASP A 130 18.47 15.45 -5.07
N GLU A 131 19.81 15.42 -5.05
CA GLU A 131 20.61 14.85 -6.14
C GLU A 131 20.34 13.35 -6.39
N ARG A 132 19.95 12.60 -5.36
CA ARG A 132 19.68 11.16 -5.46
C ARG A 132 18.24 10.85 -5.83
N SER A 133 17.33 11.81 -5.64
CA SER A 133 15.90 11.67 -5.86
C SER A 133 15.30 12.97 -6.44
N PRO A 134 15.67 13.33 -7.68
CA PRO A 134 15.33 14.64 -8.26
C PRO A 134 13.84 14.80 -8.60
N PHE A 135 13.07 13.71 -8.62
CA PHE A 135 11.66 13.69 -8.99
C PHE A 135 10.71 13.68 -7.79
N MET A 136 11.23 13.68 -6.55
CA MET A 136 10.41 13.81 -5.35
C MET A 136 9.44 14.98 -5.45
N GLY A 137 8.18 14.80 -5.07
CA GLY A 137 7.15 15.85 -5.16
C GLY A 137 5.74 15.34 -5.39
N HIS A 138 4.79 16.27 -5.55
CA HIS A 138 3.39 16.00 -5.82
C HIS A 138 3.07 16.18 -7.30
N PHE A 139 2.37 15.21 -7.88
CA PHE A 139 1.97 15.22 -9.28
C PHE A 139 0.46 15.01 -9.37
N ALA A 140 -0.20 15.80 -10.23
CA ALA A 140 -1.60 15.60 -10.56
C ALA A 140 -1.84 15.78 -12.07
N PRO A 141 -2.90 15.16 -12.62
CA PRO A 141 -3.26 15.35 -14.01
C PRO A 141 -3.62 16.80 -14.32
N VAL A 142 -3.10 17.32 -15.44
CA VAL A 142 -3.39 18.69 -15.90
C VAL A 142 -4.90 18.89 -16.11
N SER A 143 -5.62 17.84 -16.50
CA SER A 143 -7.07 17.86 -16.71
C SER A 143 -7.90 18.01 -15.44
N TYR A 144 -7.30 17.96 -14.25
CA TYR A 144 -8.01 17.92 -12.96
C TYR A 144 -7.44 18.92 -11.94
N LEU A 145 -6.83 20.01 -12.39
CA LEU A 145 -6.18 21.00 -11.51
C LEU A 145 -7.12 22.03 -10.90
N ASP A 146 -8.31 22.23 -11.47
CA ASP A 146 -9.30 23.18 -10.95
C ASP A 146 -10.65 22.52 -10.63
N THR A 147 -11.43 23.20 -9.78
CA THR A 147 -12.72 22.71 -9.28
C THR A 147 -13.75 22.49 -10.39
N THR A 148 -13.75 23.31 -11.43
CA THR A 148 -14.69 23.18 -12.56
C THR A 148 -14.39 21.91 -13.33
N ALA A 149 -13.12 21.67 -13.65
CA ALA A 149 -12.67 20.47 -14.34
C ALA A 149 -12.96 19.20 -13.53
N LEU A 150 -12.78 19.24 -12.20
CA LEU A 150 -13.14 18.13 -11.30
C LEU A 150 -14.64 17.82 -11.31
N ASN A 151 -15.48 18.83 -11.23
CA ASN A 151 -16.94 18.65 -11.25
C ASN A 151 -17.44 18.14 -12.60
N ASP A 152 -16.90 18.65 -13.71
CA ASP A 152 -17.19 18.15 -15.06
C ASP A 152 -16.78 16.69 -15.22
N ALA A 153 -15.61 16.31 -14.68
CA ALA A 153 -15.14 14.93 -14.72
C ALA A 153 -16.06 13.97 -13.94
N VAL A 154 -16.63 14.40 -12.82
CA VAL A 154 -17.65 13.62 -12.08
C VAL A 154 -18.94 13.52 -12.88
N ALA A 155 -19.45 14.62 -13.44
CA ALA A 155 -20.66 14.62 -14.26
C ALA A 155 -20.52 13.68 -15.48
N LYS A 156 -19.33 13.63 -16.08
CA LYS A 156 -18.97 12.73 -17.19
C LYS A 156 -18.56 11.32 -16.74
N LYS A 157 -18.70 11.00 -15.44
CA LYS A 157 -18.33 9.70 -14.84
C LYS A 157 -16.89 9.27 -15.15
N ARG A 158 -15.97 10.21 -15.30
CA ARG A 158 -14.51 9.96 -15.39
C ARG A 158 -13.88 9.85 -14.01
N LEU A 159 -14.45 10.57 -13.05
CA LEU A 159 -14.11 10.48 -11.63
C LEU A 159 -15.35 10.08 -10.82
N ALA A 160 -15.15 9.31 -9.74
CA ALA A 160 -16.21 8.92 -8.81
C ALA A 160 -16.54 10.03 -7.79
N ARG A 161 -15.62 10.98 -7.58
CA ARG A 161 -15.73 12.10 -6.64
C ARG A 161 -14.90 13.29 -7.14
N PRO A 162 -15.21 14.54 -6.75
CA PRO A 162 -14.54 15.75 -7.27
C PRO A 162 -13.18 15.96 -6.57
N VAL A 163 -12.29 14.99 -6.76
CA VAL A 163 -10.99 14.90 -6.11
C VAL A 163 -9.99 14.48 -7.17
N ALA A 164 -8.90 15.25 -7.34
CA ALA A 164 -7.90 14.95 -8.36
C ALA A 164 -7.15 13.64 -8.04
N PRO A 165 -6.93 12.74 -9.01
CA PRO A 165 -5.91 11.71 -8.90
C PRO A 165 -4.56 12.33 -8.58
N MET A 166 -3.79 11.71 -7.70
CA MET A 166 -2.49 12.23 -7.27
C MET A 166 -1.43 11.16 -7.18
N MET A 167 -0.20 11.56 -7.40
CA MET A 167 1.00 10.77 -7.16
C MET A 167 1.98 11.58 -6.31
N LEU A 168 2.57 10.95 -5.31
CA LEU A 168 3.59 11.50 -4.45
C LEU A 168 4.86 10.69 -4.59
N LEU A 169 5.91 11.29 -5.15
CA LEU A 169 7.21 10.66 -5.24
C LEU A 169 8.03 10.99 -3.99
N ASN A 170 8.58 9.97 -3.33
CA ASN A 170 9.38 10.10 -2.12
C ASN A 170 10.51 9.05 -2.13
N GLY A 171 11.76 9.49 -2.31
CA GLY A 171 12.90 8.60 -2.54
C GLY A 171 12.70 7.79 -3.83
N ASP A 172 12.71 6.47 -3.71
CA ASP A 172 12.49 5.45 -4.75
C ASP A 172 11.03 4.95 -4.82
N THR A 173 10.14 5.54 -4.02
CA THR A 173 8.74 5.14 -3.95
C THR A 173 7.80 6.17 -4.57
N ALA A 174 6.75 5.68 -5.21
CA ALA A 174 5.63 6.42 -5.77
C ALA A 174 4.36 6.04 -5.01
N ILE A 175 3.81 6.98 -4.24
CA ILE A 175 2.52 6.80 -3.59
C ILE A 175 1.42 7.31 -4.52
N MET A 176 0.51 6.46 -4.99
CA MET A 176 -0.53 6.80 -5.96
C MET A 176 -1.93 6.68 -5.36
N ASP A 177 -2.73 7.73 -5.49
CA ASP A 177 -4.16 7.70 -5.20
C ASP A 177 -4.94 7.92 -6.49
N PHE A 178 -5.21 6.81 -7.18
CA PHE A 178 -6.02 6.75 -8.41
C PHE A 178 -7.41 6.16 -8.16
N SER A 179 -7.79 5.95 -6.90
CA SER A 179 -9.03 5.29 -6.47
C SER A 179 -10.32 5.95 -6.99
N MET A 180 -10.25 7.22 -7.35
CA MET A 180 -11.35 8.00 -7.91
C MET A 180 -11.52 7.81 -9.42
N ILE A 181 -10.55 7.26 -10.15
CA ILE A 181 -10.66 7.05 -11.59
C ILE A 181 -11.64 5.88 -11.83
N THR A 182 -12.68 6.12 -12.62
CA THR A 182 -13.75 5.14 -12.85
C THR A 182 -13.46 4.18 -14.01
N SER A 183 -12.41 4.44 -14.78
CA SER A 183 -12.03 3.59 -15.91
C SER A 183 -11.74 2.17 -15.45
N LYS A 184 -12.39 1.19 -16.07
CA LYS A 184 -12.12 -0.24 -15.82
C LYS A 184 -10.76 -0.70 -16.33
N GLN A 185 -10.11 0.12 -17.17
CA GLN A 185 -8.76 -0.15 -17.68
C GLN A 185 -7.67 0.37 -16.74
N ALA A 186 -8.05 1.16 -15.72
CA ALA A 186 -7.09 1.71 -14.75
C ALA A 186 -6.42 0.57 -14.00
N PRO A 187 -5.08 0.60 -13.85
CA PRO A 187 -4.38 -0.40 -13.07
C PRO A 187 -4.80 -0.32 -11.61
N ALA A 188 -4.96 -1.47 -10.97
CA ALA A 188 -5.22 -1.56 -9.54
C ALA A 188 -3.91 -1.40 -8.76
N TYR A 189 -3.45 -0.15 -8.62
CA TYR A 189 -2.29 0.17 -7.79
C TYR A 189 -2.62 0.03 -6.31
N ASP A 190 -1.73 -0.60 -5.55
CA ASP A 190 -1.89 -0.79 -4.10
C ASP A 190 -1.32 0.41 -3.32
N PHE A 191 -1.47 1.62 -3.85
CA PHE A 191 -1.04 2.91 -3.28
C PHE A 191 0.46 3.14 -3.17
N LEU A 192 1.32 2.18 -2.86
CA LEU A 192 2.78 2.38 -2.90
C LEU A 192 3.38 1.45 -3.94
N GLU A 193 4.03 2.04 -4.92
CA GLU A 193 4.83 1.32 -5.89
C GLU A 193 6.26 1.84 -5.87
N TYR A 194 7.17 1.05 -6.39
CA TYR A 194 8.51 1.53 -6.71
C TYR A 194 8.51 2.20 -8.08
N TYR A 195 9.50 3.04 -8.33
CA TYR A 195 9.71 3.61 -9.65
C TYR A 195 11.19 3.62 -10.01
N CYS A 196 11.47 3.56 -11.31
CA CYS A 196 12.82 3.64 -11.83
C CYS A 196 13.12 5.07 -12.24
N GLN A 197 14.15 5.67 -11.65
CA GLN A 197 14.66 6.96 -12.08
C GLN A 197 15.32 6.85 -13.47
N ARG A 198 15.13 7.88 -14.30
CA ARG A 198 15.69 8.02 -15.65
C ARG A 198 16.21 9.45 -15.82
N ASP A 199 17.14 9.65 -16.75
CA ASP A 199 17.77 10.95 -16.98
C ASP A 199 16.75 12.07 -17.26
N THR A 200 15.71 11.76 -18.03
CA THR A 200 14.64 12.70 -18.41
C THR A 200 13.31 12.38 -17.74
N GLY A 201 13.32 11.55 -16.68
CA GLY A 201 12.08 11.20 -16.00
C GLY A 201 12.07 10.01 -15.08
N PHE A 202 10.91 9.39 -14.98
CA PHE A 202 10.74 8.22 -14.13
C PHE A 202 9.74 7.24 -14.73
N ASP A 203 9.91 5.97 -14.42
CA ASP A 203 9.03 4.90 -14.86
C ASP A 203 8.38 4.23 -13.65
N VAL A 204 7.05 4.25 -13.58
CA VAL A 204 6.29 3.59 -12.51
C VAL A 204 6.01 2.16 -12.94
N LEU A 205 6.37 1.20 -12.08
CA LEU A 205 6.14 -0.22 -12.34
C LEU A 205 4.63 -0.50 -12.43
N MET A 206 4.23 -1.47 -13.25
CA MET A 206 2.84 -1.94 -13.24
C MET A 206 2.60 -2.92 -12.08
N PRO A 207 1.37 -3.03 -11.55
CA PRO A 207 1.07 -4.02 -10.52
C PRO A 207 1.42 -5.43 -11.00
N GLY A 208 2.10 -6.20 -10.14
CA GLY A 208 2.57 -7.55 -10.47
C GLY A 208 3.88 -7.61 -11.27
N ALA A 209 4.60 -6.49 -11.43
CA ALA A 209 5.97 -6.50 -11.95
C ALA A 209 6.91 -7.30 -11.04
N GLU A 210 8.06 -7.72 -11.59
CA GLU A 210 9.13 -8.31 -10.79
C GLU A 210 9.66 -7.33 -9.73
N THR A 211 10.55 -7.81 -8.85
CA THR A 211 11.25 -6.98 -7.87
C THR A 211 11.81 -5.70 -8.52
N PRO A 212 11.76 -4.53 -7.85
CA PRO A 212 12.16 -3.25 -8.41
C PRO A 212 13.51 -3.27 -9.15
N ASP A 213 14.53 -3.88 -8.55
CA ASP A 213 15.87 -3.98 -9.15
C ASP A 213 15.87 -4.67 -10.52
N LYS A 214 15.13 -5.77 -10.64
CA LYS A 214 15.03 -6.53 -11.90
C LYS A 214 14.18 -5.80 -12.92
N ALA A 215 13.02 -5.29 -12.49
CA ALA A 215 12.11 -4.59 -13.37
C ALA A 215 12.70 -3.27 -13.91
N CYS A 216 13.53 -2.57 -13.12
CA CYS A 216 14.22 -1.36 -13.58
C CYS A 216 15.35 -1.63 -14.58
N ALA A 217 15.97 -2.81 -14.50
CA ALA A 217 17.03 -3.25 -15.39
C ALA A 217 16.51 -3.84 -16.71
N ASP A 218 15.29 -4.37 -16.73
CA ASP A 218 14.67 -4.97 -17.92
C ASP A 218 13.89 -3.95 -18.77
N PRO A 219 14.32 -3.66 -20.02
CA PRO A 219 13.62 -2.73 -20.90
C PRO A 219 12.21 -3.17 -21.31
N GLN A 220 11.88 -4.46 -21.18
CA GLN A 220 10.59 -5.03 -21.54
C GLN A 220 9.58 -5.04 -20.40
N SER A 221 10.02 -4.70 -19.18
CA SER A 221 9.14 -4.69 -18.02
C SER A 221 7.97 -3.72 -18.24
N PRO A 222 6.74 -4.12 -17.85
CA PRO A 222 5.56 -3.30 -18.09
C PRO A 222 5.57 -2.11 -17.12
N MET A 223 5.64 -0.89 -17.67
CA MET A 223 5.74 0.35 -16.90
C MET A 223 4.91 1.49 -17.52
N LEU A 224 4.54 2.47 -16.69
CA LEU A 224 4.10 3.79 -17.13
C LEU A 224 5.33 4.71 -17.18
N LYS A 225 5.58 5.33 -18.34
CA LYS A 225 6.80 6.14 -18.53
C LYS A 225 6.47 7.61 -18.46
N PHE A 226 6.93 8.28 -17.41
CA PHE A 226 6.77 9.71 -17.24
C PHE A 226 8.00 10.43 -17.77
N ARG A 227 7.80 11.29 -18.77
CA ARG A 227 8.87 12.06 -19.41
C ARG A 227 8.59 13.54 -19.25
N ARG A 228 9.61 14.27 -18.82
CA ARG A 228 9.51 15.71 -18.60
C ARG A 228 9.28 16.41 -19.94
N THR A 229 8.23 17.23 -20.04
CA THR A 229 7.95 18.05 -21.23
C THR A 229 8.32 19.51 -21.02
N THR A 230 8.06 20.04 -19.81
CA THR A 230 8.47 21.39 -19.40
C THR A 230 9.10 21.33 -18.00
N HIS A 231 9.38 22.47 -17.36
CA HIS A 231 9.87 22.45 -15.98
C HIS A 231 8.95 21.66 -15.04
N ASP A 232 7.64 21.87 -15.17
CA ASP A 232 6.63 21.32 -14.27
C ASP A 232 5.72 20.27 -14.92
N ASP A 233 5.69 20.19 -16.25
CA ASP A 233 4.80 19.28 -16.97
C ASP A 233 5.50 18.01 -17.46
N TRP A 234 4.71 16.94 -17.49
CA TRP A 234 5.12 15.57 -17.71
C TRP A 234 4.13 14.85 -18.61
N HIS A 235 4.65 14.08 -19.55
CA HIS A 235 3.88 13.18 -20.40
C HIS A 235 3.99 11.74 -19.88
N CYS A 236 2.87 11.03 -19.79
CA CYS A 236 2.84 9.61 -19.42
C CYS A 236 2.58 8.72 -20.64
N ASP A 237 3.63 8.03 -21.11
CA ASP A 237 3.49 7.03 -22.15
C ASP A 237 2.75 5.79 -21.62
N GLY A 238 1.70 5.39 -22.35
CA GLY A 238 0.92 4.20 -22.02
C GLY A 238 -0.17 4.42 -20.96
N CYS A 239 -0.35 5.64 -20.44
CA CYS A 239 -1.45 6.00 -19.56
C CYS A 239 -2.82 5.91 -20.27
N GLU A 240 -2.94 6.44 -21.49
CA GLU A 240 -4.22 6.49 -22.22
C GLU A 240 -4.85 5.12 -22.43
N ARG A 241 -4.05 4.13 -22.87
CA ARG A 241 -4.47 2.73 -23.07
C ARG A 241 -4.92 2.03 -21.79
N ARG A 242 -4.65 2.65 -20.64
CA ARG A 242 -5.02 2.19 -19.30
C ARG A 242 -6.07 3.13 -18.69
N GLY A 243 -6.67 4.01 -19.47
CA GLY A 243 -7.66 4.98 -19.02
C GLY A 243 -7.15 5.93 -17.93
N LEU A 244 -5.84 6.19 -17.91
CA LEU A 244 -5.21 7.18 -17.06
C LEU A 244 -4.94 8.48 -17.86
N PRO A 245 -4.92 9.65 -17.21
CA PRO A 245 -4.55 10.90 -17.85
C PRO A 245 -3.13 10.87 -18.40
N VAL A 246 -2.92 11.54 -19.53
CA VAL A 246 -1.65 11.52 -20.26
C VAL A 246 -0.73 12.68 -19.84
N GLN A 247 -1.30 13.81 -19.43
CA GLN A 247 -0.54 15.01 -19.06
C GLN A 247 -0.62 15.21 -17.54
N TRP A 248 0.54 15.36 -16.92
CA TRP A 248 0.71 15.49 -15.48
C TRP A 248 1.53 16.73 -15.17
N ARG A 249 1.22 17.38 -14.05
CA ARG A 249 1.92 18.56 -13.57
C ARG A 249 2.43 18.31 -12.16
N ARG A 250 3.66 18.73 -11.92
CA ARG A 250 4.24 18.85 -10.58
C ARG A 250 3.64 20.07 -9.88
N LEU A 251 3.06 19.87 -8.70
CA LEU A 251 2.30 20.89 -7.97
C LEU A 251 3.13 21.65 -6.94
N ASP A 252 4.25 21.07 -6.52
CA ASP A 252 5.10 21.56 -5.45
C ASP A 252 6.36 22.27 -5.96
N ALA A 253 6.41 22.56 -7.25
CA ALA A 253 7.44 23.40 -7.82
C ALA A 253 7.44 24.75 -7.08
N ARG A 254 8.52 25.01 -6.34
CA ARG A 254 8.68 26.25 -5.60
C ARG A 254 8.54 27.44 -6.55
N ALA A 255 7.86 28.48 -6.08
CA ALA A 255 8.28 29.84 -6.36
C ALA A 255 9.75 29.97 -5.95
N VAL A 256 10.66 29.68 -6.87
CA VAL A 256 12.08 30.00 -6.71
C VAL A 256 12.20 31.48 -7.06
N GLY A 257 12.21 32.33 -6.04
CA GLY A 257 12.49 33.77 -6.16
C GLY A 257 11.27 34.67 -5.94
N GLN A 258 11.10 35.13 -4.69
CA GLN A 258 10.87 36.55 -4.39
C GLN A 258 11.85 36.95 -3.29
#